data_AF-A0A7J5ZW75-F1
#
_entry.id   AF-A0A7J5ZW75-F1
#
_cell.length_a   1.000
_cell.length_b   1.000
_cell.length_c   1.000
_cell.angle_alpha   90.00
_cell.angle_beta   90.00
_cell.angle_gamma   90.00
#
_symmetry.space_group_name_H-M   'P 1'
#
loop_
_entity.id
_entity.type
_entity.pdbx_description
1 polymer ?
#
loop_
_entity_poly.entity_id
_entity_poly.type
_entity_poly.pdbx_seq_one_letter_code
_entity_poly.pdbx_strand_id
1 'polypeptide(L)'
;MNCNRTDKWLIEPQLENGTLGPNMDTESALRKRRVPVVNQARKVDYYNSSFHKGHLTPVSHAHSQSCSDATFTLTNAAPQNPSFNSGIWRVTESDMADSLKKNCINVGLRAFVVTGVVPGNNTMKNSRVQIPSHFWTAFCCLDQNDKPKLSGGYIGKNVNNTNVDNLTRQNLENKLKTLYNTTVTLFGSGC
;
A
#
# COMPACT_ATOMS: atom_id res chain seq x y z
N MET A 1 2.51 15.36 11.23
CA MET A 1 1.22 15.47 11.94
C MET A 1 1.07 14.23 12.80
N ASN A 2 0.52 14.34 14.00
CA ASN A 2 0.29 13.19 14.88
C ASN A 2 -1.15 12.70 14.69
N CYS A 3 -1.37 11.86 13.69
CA CYS A 3 -2.62 11.11 13.56
C CYS A 3 -2.62 9.97 14.58
N ASN A 4 -3.76 9.74 15.24
CA ASN A 4 -3.92 8.60 16.13
C ASN A 4 -4.11 7.33 15.27
N ARG A 5 -3.25 6.33 15.47
CA ARG A 5 -3.45 5.03 14.80
C ARG A 5 -4.63 4.31 15.44
N THR A 6 -5.53 3.81 14.61
CA THR A 6 -6.60 2.91 15.04
C THR A 6 -6.12 1.46 14.97
N ASP A 7 -6.73 0.59 15.77
CA ASP A 7 -6.62 -0.86 15.65
C ASP A 7 -7.79 -1.46 14.84
N LYS A 8 -8.75 -0.63 14.45
CA LYS A 8 -9.96 -1.03 13.74
C LYS A 8 -9.72 -1.10 12.24
N TRP A 9 -9.60 -2.33 11.75
CA TRP A 9 -9.61 -2.62 10.32
C TRP A 9 -11.03 -2.75 9.79
N LEU A 10 -11.31 -2.07 8.68
CA LEU A 10 -12.60 -1.98 8.00
C LEU A 10 -12.58 -2.69 6.63
N ILE A 11 -13.77 -2.80 6.05
CA ILE A 11 -14.12 -3.51 4.82
C ILE A 11 -14.75 -2.52 3.86
N GLU A 12 -14.49 -2.69 2.56
CA GLU A 12 -15.12 -1.95 1.47
C GLU A 12 -16.41 -2.68 1.03
N PRO A 13 -17.62 -2.27 1.46
CA PRO A 13 -18.84 -3.04 1.24
C PRO A 13 -19.23 -3.14 -0.24
N GLN A 14 -18.89 -2.11 -1.03
CA GLN A 14 -19.12 -2.02 -2.47
C GLN A 14 -18.40 -3.11 -3.27
N LEU A 15 -17.33 -3.71 -2.73
CA LEU A 15 -16.65 -4.85 -3.36
C LEU A 15 -17.43 -6.15 -3.19
N GLU A 16 -18.28 -6.25 -2.17
CA GLU A 16 -19.12 -7.43 -1.92
C GLU A 16 -20.48 -7.30 -2.61
N ASN A 17 -21.00 -6.07 -2.69
CA ASN A 17 -22.25 -5.78 -3.37
C ASN A 17 -22.21 -4.34 -3.91
N GLY A 18 -22.21 -4.19 -5.24
CA GLY A 18 -22.11 -2.89 -5.92
C GLY A 18 -23.28 -1.93 -5.68
N THR A 19 -24.37 -2.37 -5.04
CA THR A 19 -25.46 -1.49 -4.62
C THR A 19 -25.18 -0.76 -3.30
N LEU A 20 -24.12 -1.13 -2.59
CA LEU A 20 -23.74 -0.50 -1.33
C LEU A 20 -22.92 0.77 -1.59
N GLY A 21 -23.06 1.74 -0.68
CA GLY A 21 -22.36 3.02 -0.79
C GLY A 21 -20.83 2.91 -0.66
N PRO A 22 -20.11 4.01 -0.98
CA PRO A 22 -18.64 4.03 -1.07
C PRO A 22 -17.93 4.08 0.30
N ASN A 23 -18.66 4.05 1.41
CA ASN A 23 -18.10 4.19 2.73
C ASN A 23 -17.66 2.82 3.29
N MET A 24 -16.43 2.77 3.79
CA MET A 24 -15.90 1.64 4.56
C MET A 24 -16.74 1.35 5.81
N ASP A 25 -16.86 0.07 6.17
CA ASP A 25 -17.68 -0.38 7.30
C ASP A 25 -17.01 -1.57 8.02
N THR A 26 -17.51 -1.90 9.21
CA THR A 26 -17.03 -3.05 9.98
C THR A 26 -17.57 -4.37 9.43
N GLU A 27 -16.80 -5.46 9.56
CA GLU A 27 -17.29 -6.82 9.27
C GLU A 27 -18.58 -7.16 10.05
N SER A 28 -18.72 -6.64 11.27
CA SER A 28 -19.91 -6.87 12.10
C SER A 28 -21.17 -6.24 11.49
N ALA A 29 -21.06 -5.04 10.93
CA ALA A 29 -22.17 -4.36 10.26
C ALA A 29 -22.60 -5.10 8.99
N LEU A 30 -21.65 -5.57 8.16
CA LEU A 30 -21.97 -6.38 6.98
C LEU A 30 -22.64 -7.69 7.37
N ARG A 31 -22.17 -8.34 8.44
CA ARG A 31 -22.81 -9.56 8.98
C ARG A 31 -24.26 -9.30 9.40
N LYS A 32 -24.55 -8.17 10.07
CA LYS A 32 -25.93 -7.79 10.45
C LYS A 32 -26.82 -7.58 9.22
N ARG A 33 -26.25 -7.02 8.14
CA ARG A 33 -26.92 -6.80 6.85
C ARG A 33 -26.98 -8.07 5.98
N ARG A 34 -26.46 -9.20 6.46
CA ARG A 34 -26.36 -10.48 5.73
C ARG A 34 -25.58 -10.37 4.42
N VAL A 35 -24.58 -9.49 4.38
CA VAL A 35 -23.67 -9.34 3.24
C VAL A 35 -22.43 -10.21 3.51
N PRO A 36 -22.19 -11.28 2.72
CA PRO A 36 -20.99 -12.08 2.87
C PRO A 36 -19.76 -11.29 2.41
N VAL A 37 -18.62 -11.47 3.11
CA VAL A 37 -17.33 -10.89 2.71
C VAL A 37 -16.51 -11.97 2.05
N VAL A 38 -16.46 -11.97 0.72
CA VAL A 38 -15.82 -13.01 -0.09
C VAL A 38 -14.77 -12.45 -1.05
N ASN A 39 -14.93 -11.20 -1.51
CA ASN A 39 -14.08 -10.58 -2.54
C ASN A 39 -12.86 -9.83 -1.99
N GLN A 40 -12.75 -9.73 -0.67
CA GLN A 40 -11.58 -9.17 0.01
C GLN A 40 -11.15 -9.99 1.22
N ALA A 41 -10.02 -9.61 1.80
CA ALA A 41 -9.53 -10.22 3.02
C ALA A 41 -10.38 -9.82 4.23
N ARG A 42 -10.41 -10.69 5.24
CA ARG A 42 -11.10 -10.51 6.52
C ARG A 42 -10.11 -10.57 7.67
N LYS A 43 -10.53 -10.11 8.85
CA LYS A 43 -9.75 -10.21 10.09
C LYS A 43 -9.30 -11.63 10.36
N VAL A 44 -10.20 -12.60 10.16
CA VAL A 44 -9.91 -14.04 10.37
C VAL A 44 -8.80 -14.57 9.46
N ASP A 45 -8.61 -13.99 8.27
CA ASP A 45 -7.57 -14.45 7.33
C ASP A 45 -6.15 -14.17 7.86
N TYR A 46 -6.00 -13.15 8.71
CA TYR A 46 -4.74 -12.81 9.38
C TYR A 46 -4.64 -13.35 10.82
N TYR A 47 -5.73 -13.92 11.35
CA TYR A 47 -5.72 -14.44 12.71
C TYR A 47 -4.75 -15.62 12.81
N ASN A 48 -3.76 -15.53 13.71
CA ASN A 48 -2.73 -16.53 13.89
C ASN A 48 -1.94 -16.86 12.59
N SER A 49 -1.79 -15.91 11.66
CA SER A 49 -1.13 -16.14 10.36
C SER A 49 0.38 -15.95 10.36
N SER A 50 0.96 -15.41 11.44
CA SER A 50 2.34 -14.89 11.55
C SER A 50 2.69 -13.69 10.65
N PHE A 51 1.74 -13.17 9.87
CA PHE A 51 1.92 -11.97 9.06
C PHE A 51 1.21 -10.75 9.65
N HIS A 52 1.82 -9.58 9.49
CA HIS A 52 1.16 -8.30 9.74
C HIS A 52 0.24 -7.92 8.59
N LYS A 53 -0.73 -7.05 8.90
CA LYS A 53 -1.47 -6.27 7.90
C LYS A 53 -0.59 -5.09 7.47
N GLY A 54 0.31 -5.35 6.53
CA GLY A 54 1.21 -4.34 5.98
C GLY A 54 0.42 -3.35 5.14
N HIS A 55 0.46 -2.07 5.50
CA HIS A 55 -0.25 -1.04 4.75
C HIS A 55 0.42 -0.89 3.37
N LEU A 56 -0.38 -0.65 2.34
CA LEU A 56 0.13 -0.25 1.02
C LEU A 56 0.31 1.26 0.99
N THR A 57 -0.74 2.01 1.31
CA THR A 57 -0.67 3.45 1.57
C THR A 57 -0.44 3.65 3.07
N PRO A 58 0.75 4.11 3.51
CA PRO A 58 1.06 4.21 4.92
C PRO A 58 0.41 5.43 5.58
N VAL A 59 0.17 5.32 6.89
CA VAL A 59 -0.37 6.40 7.73
C VAL A 59 0.51 7.67 7.67
N SER A 60 1.82 7.52 7.47
CA SER A 60 2.76 8.65 7.36
C SER A 60 2.44 9.60 6.21
N HIS A 61 1.73 9.13 5.18
CA HIS A 61 1.31 9.95 4.03
C HIS A 61 -0.02 10.67 4.28
N ALA A 62 -0.73 10.37 5.37
CA ALA A 62 -2.04 10.96 5.64
C ALA A 62 -1.94 12.44 6.05
N HIS A 63 -2.73 13.29 5.40
CA HIS A 63 -2.80 14.72 5.68
C HIS A 63 -3.85 15.10 6.75
N SER A 64 -4.64 14.15 7.22
CA SER A 64 -5.71 14.34 8.20
C SER A 64 -6.03 13.03 8.93
N GLN A 65 -6.73 13.11 10.06
CA GLN A 65 -7.17 11.91 10.78
C GLN A 65 -8.09 11.03 9.92
N SER A 66 -9.03 11.63 9.17
CA SER A 66 -9.90 10.87 8.27
C SER A 66 -9.12 10.16 7.16
N CYS A 67 -8.06 10.77 6.62
CA CYS A 67 -7.18 10.10 5.67
C CYS A 67 -6.39 8.97 6.32
N SER A 68 -5.93 9.16 7.56
CA SER A 68 -5.27 8.11 8.33
C SER A 68 -6.23 6.93 8.54
N ASP A 69 -7.45 7.19 9.00
CA ASP A 69 -8.47 6.16 9.24
C ASP A 69 -8.81 5.40 7.95
N ALA A 70 -8.90 6.10 6.81
CA ALA A 70 -9.11 5.50 5.49
C ALA A 70 -8.02 4.49 5.08
N THR A 71 -6.80 4.60 5.62
CA THR A 71 -5.74 3.61 5.34
C THR A 71 -5.95 2.27 6.05
N PHE A 72 -6.83 2.19 7.05
CA PHE A 72 -7.11 0.98 7.83
C PHE A 72 -8.23 0.12 7.22
N THR A 73 -8.18 -0.08 5.91
CA THR A 73 -9.05 -1.03 5.19
C THR A 73 -8.24 -2.24 4.76
N LEU A 74 -8.84 -3.43 4.78
CA LEU A 74 -8.11 -4.65 4.39
C LEU A 74 -7.80 -4.70 2.89
N THR A 75 -8.41 -3.83 2.08
CA THR A 75 -8.08 -3.59 0.67
C THR A 75 -6.82 -2.76 0.49
N ASN A 76 -6.42 -1.96 1.48
CA ASN A 76 -5.15 -1.23 1.53
C ASN A 76 -4.06 -2.00 2.30
N ALA A 77 -4.20 -3.32 2.46
CA ALA A 77 -3.21 -4.12 3.17
C ALA A 77 -2.89 -5.45 2.48
N ALA A 78 -1.64 -5.90 2.65
CA ALA A 78 -1.18 -7.21 2.21
C ALA A 78 -0.44 -7.95 3.35
N PRO A 79 -0.37 -9.29 3.33
CA PRO A 79 0.41 -10.05 4.32
C PRO A 79 1.89 -9.66 4.26
N GLN A 80 2.37 -9.00 5.31
CA GLN A 80 3.75 -8.52 5.37
C GLN A 80 4.51 -9.19 6.49
N ASN A 81 5.74 -9.61 6.21
CA ASN A 81 6.64 -10.17 7.20
C ASN A 81 6.83 -9.17 8.35
N PRO A 82 6.63 -9.56 9.62
CA PRO A 82 6.70 -8.65 10.76
C PRO A 82 8.01 -7.85 10.88
N SER A 83 9.15 -8.51 10.64
CA SER A 83 10.47 -7.87 10.71
C SER A 83 10.68 -6.88 9.57
N PHE A 84 10.25 -7.24 8.36
CA PHE A 84 10.30 -6.33 7.22
C PHE A 84 9.42 -5.09 7.42
N ASN A 85 8.15 -5.29 7.83
CA ASN A 85 7.17 -4.23 8.06
C ASN A 85 7.64 -3.25 9.14
N SER A 86 7.93 -3.74 10.33
CA SER A 86 8.27 -2.90 11.48
C SER A 86 9.72 -2.36 11.44
N GLY A 87 10.56 -2.94 10.57
CA GLY A 87 11.95 -2.57 10.38
C GLY A 87 12.15 -1.69 9.15
N ILE A 88 12.90 -2.19 8.17
CA ILE A 88 13.42 -1.39 7.05
C ILE A 88 12.31 -0.80 6.16
N TRP A 89 11.16 -1.47 6.02
CA TRP A 89 10.06 -0.96 5.22
C TRP A 89 9.45 0.29 5.84
N ARG A 90 9.15 0.27 7.16
CA ARG A 90 8.68 1.44 7.90
C ARG A 90 9.66 2.63 7.80
N VAL A 91 10.96 2.37 7.90
CA VAL A 91 11.99 3.42 7.76
C VAL A 91 11.93 4.02 6.36
N THR A 92 11.89 3.17 5.32
CA THR A 92 11.75 3.61 3.92
C THR A 92 10.52 4.48 3.70
N GLU A 93 9.35 4.06 4.22
CA GLU A 93 8.10 4.83 4.11
C GLU A 93 8.20 6.20 4.78
N SER A 94 8.87 6.28 5.94
CA SER A 94 9.09 7.55 6.65
C SER A 94 10.03 8.47 5.89
N ASP A 95 11.17 7.96 5.42
CA ASP A 95 12.18 8.72 4.69
C ASP A 95 11.63 9.24 3.35
N MET A 96 10.83 8.41 2.67
CA MET A 96 10.12 8.81 1.46
C MET A 96 9.14 9.96 1.75
N ALA A 97 8.33 9.86 2.80
CA ALA A 97 7.38 10.90 3.17
C ALA A 97 8.09 12.25 3.46
N ASP A 98 9.18 12.21 4.21
CA ASP A 98 9.99 13.39 4.51
C ASP A 98 10.67 13.97 3.27
N SER A 99 11.19 13.11 2.39
CA SER A 99 11.77 13.51 1.11
C SER A 99 10.75 14.19 0.20
N LEU A 100 9.54 13.62 0.04
CA LEU A 100 8.47 14.21 -0.76
C LEU A 100 8.00 15.55 -0.18
N LYS A 101 7.88 15.63 1.15
CA LYS A 101 7.53 16.89 1.81
C LYS A 101 8.57 17.97 1.53
N LYS A 102 9.86 17.66 1.71
CA LYS A 102 10.96 18.62 1.54
C LYS A 102 11.18 19.00 0.08
N ASN A 103 11.26 18.01 -0.82
CA ASN A 103 11.75 18.18 -2.17
C ASN A 103 10.65 18.40 -3.21
N CYS A 104 9.38 18.21 -2.83
CA CYS A 104 8.24 18.42 -3.72
C CYS A 104 7.23 19.41 -3.14
N ILE A 105 6.59 19.04 -2.03
CA ILE A 105 5.45 19.80 -1.51
C ILE A 105 5.88 21.21 -1.06
N ASN A 106 6.93 21.31 -0.24
CA ASN A 106 7.39 22.60 0.30
C ASN A 106 7.98 23.55 -0.76
N VAL A 107 8.34 23.03 -1.94
CA VAL A 107 8.85 23.82 -3.06
C VAL A 107 7.79 24.08 -4.13
N GLY A 108 6.52 23.82 -3.83
CA GLY A 108 5.37 24.15 -4.68
C GLY A 108 5.06 23.14 -5.79
N LEU A 109 5.61 21.93 -5.72
CA LEU A 109 5.31 20.82 -6.63
C LEU A 109 4.17 19.96 -6.07
N ARG A 110 3.42 19.31 -6.97
CA ARG A 110 2.45 18.27 -6.61
C ARG A 110 3.14 16.91 -6.55
N ALA A 111 2.92 16.15 -5.48
CA ALA A 111 3.48 14.82 -5.31
C ALA A 111 2.41 13.74 -5.50
N PHE A 112 2.75 12.70 -6.25
CA PHE A 112 1.92 11.52 -6.51
C PHE A 112 2.67 10.28 -6.05
N VAL A 113 1.95 9.32 -5.45
CA VAL A 113 2.53 8.06 -4.97
C VAL A 113 1.68 6.92 -5.48
N VAL A 114 2.33 5.88 -6.00
CA VAL A 114 1.72 4.60 -6.36
C VAL A 114 2.43 3.51 -5.59
N THR A 115 1.68 2.63 -4.95
CA THR A 115 2.19 1.56 -4.10
C THR A 115 1.61 0.23 -4.57
N GLY A 116 2.30 -0.85 -4.28
CA GLY A 116 1.83 -2.16 -4.68
C GLY A 116 2.68 -3.30 -4.14
N VAL A 117 2.27 -4.50 -4.51
CA VAL A 117 2.95 -5.74 -4.15
C VAL A 117 3.10 -6.63 -5.36
N VAL A 118 4.21 -7.36 -5.42
CA VAL A 118 4.37 -8.45 -6.38
C VAL A 118 3.82 -9.71 -5.73
N PRO A 119 2.83 -10.40 -6.35
CA PRO A 119 2.34 -11.67 -5.85
C PRO A 119 3.48 -12.68 -5.63
N GLY A 120 3.37 -13.50 -4.59
CA GLY A 120 4.27 -14.62 -4.32
C GLY A 120 3.57 -15.96 -4.52
N ASN A 121 4.26 -17.08 -4.39
CA ASN A 121 3.67 -18.39 -4.75
C ASN A 121 2.89 -19.05 -3.59
N ASN A 122 2.93 -18.47 -2.40
CA ASN A 122 2.33 -19.03 -1.20
C ASN A 122 1.09 -18.24 -0.79
N THR A 123 0.19 -18.89 -0.04
CA THR A 123 -0.98 -18.26 0.56
C THR A 123 -0.91 -18.30 2.08
N MET A 124 -1.68 -17.45 2.75
CA MET A 124 -1.95 -17.59 4.18
C MET A 124 -2.67 -18.91 4.49
N LYS A 125 -2.76 -19.26 5.78
CA LYS A 125 -3.22 -20.57 6.28
C LYS A 125 -4.57 -21.06 5.72
N ASN A 126 -5.46 -20.15 5.33
CA ASN A 126 -6.79 -20.49 4.81
C ASN A 126 -6.91 -20.36 3.28
N SER A 127 -5.79 -20.21 2.57
CA SER A 127 -5.70 -20.14 1.12
C SER A 127 -6.51 -19.03 0.44
N ARG A 128 -7.03 -18.05 1.19
CA ARG A 128 -7.81 -16.93 0.64
C ARG A 128 -6.97 -15.75 0.21
N VAL A 129 -5.82 -15.54 0.86
CA VAL A 129 -4.97 -14.37 0.63
C VAL A 129 -3.57 -14.82 0.28
N GLN A 130 -3.08 -14.37 -0.87
CA GLN A 130 -1.75 -14.63 -1.36
C GLN A 130 -0.72 -13.81 -0.59
N ILE A 131 0.40 -14.43 -0.24
CA ILE A 131 1.52 -13.75 0.41
C ILE A 131 2.39 -13.15 -0.69
N PRO A 132 2.55 -11.81 -0.73
CA PRO A 132 3.38 -11.17 -1.75
C PRO A 132 4.85 -11.51 -1.56
N SER A 133 5.59 -11.59 -2.67
CA SER A 133 7.04 -11.76 -2.69
C SER A 133 7.79 -10.45 -2.43
N HIS A 134 7.22 -9.33 -2.86
CA HIS A 134 7.82 -7.99 -2.72
C HIS A 134 6.76 -6.94 -2.41
N PHE A 135 7.18 -5.89 -1.72
CA PHE A 135 6.47 -4.61 -1.64
C PHE A 135 7.24 -3.57 -2.43
N TRP A 136 6.52 -2.65 -3.07
CA TRP A 136 7.12 -1.55 -3.80
C TRP A 136 6.27 -0.28 -3.68
N THR A 137 6.93 0.87 -3.81
CA THR A 137 6.29 2.18 -3.89
C THR A 137 7.05 3.04 -4.89
N ALA A 138 6.34 3.87 -5.62
CA ALA A 138 6.85 4.78 -6.62
C ALA A 138 6.30 6.17 -6.37
N PHE A 139 7.06 7.19 -6.75
CA PHE A 139 6.61 8.57 -6.64
C PHE A 139 6.99 9.39 -7.84
N CYS A 140 6.20 10.43 -8.03
CA CYS A 140 6.41 11.47 -9.00
C CYS A 140 6.11 12.84 -8.38
N CYS A 141 6.90 13.86 -8.74
CA CYS A 141 6.64 15.25 -8.45
C CYS A 141 6.53 16.08 -9.73
N LEU A 142 5.41 16.79 -9.89
CA LEU A 142 5.09 17.62 -11.06
C LEU A 142 5.06 19.11 -10.69
N ASP A 143 5.49 19.98 -11.60
CA ASP A 143 5.19 21.41 -11.48
C ASP A 143 3.74 21.74 -11.83
N GLN A 144 3.38 23.02 -11.79
CA GLN A 144 2.03 23.50 -12.08
C GLN A 144 1.58 23.25 -13.54
N ASN A 145 2.52 22.96 -14.45
CA ASN A 145 2.26 22.68 -15.87
C ASN A 145 2.41 21.17 -16.19
N ASP A 146 2.22 20.31 -15.18
CA ASP A 146 2.36 18.86 -15.28
C ASP A 146 3.75 18.39 -15.75
N LYS A 147 4.81 19.21 -15.62
CA LYS A 147 6.16 18.77 -16.01
C LYS A 147 6.83 18.01 -14.86
N PRO A 148 7.34 16.79 -15.11
CA PRO A 148 8.05 16.03 -14.10
C PRO A 148 9.35 16.70 -13.66
N LYS A 149 9.56 16.78 -12.35
CA LYS A 149 10.76 17.34 -11.72
C LYS A 149 11.57 16.30 -10.96
N LEU A 150 10.89 15.35 -10.34
CA LEU A 150 11.51 14.28 -9.56
C LEU A 150 10.64 13.03 -9.66
N SER A 151 11.26 11.87 -9.87
CA SER A 151 10.58 10.58 -9.80
C SER A 151 11.54 9.50 -9.32
N GLY A 152 10.99 8.43 -8.75
CA GLY A 152 11.75 7.32 -8.23
C GLY A 152 10.86 6.28 -7.59
N GLY A 153 11.47 5.30 -6.96
CA GLY A 153 10.72 4.32 -6.19
C GLY A 153 11.60 3.34 -5.42
N TYR A 154 10.95 2.58 -4.56
CA TYR A 154 11.57 1.63 -3.67
C TYR A 154 10.95 0.25 -3.86
N ILE A 155 11.75 -0.80 -3.71
CA ILE A 155 11.27 -2.19 -3.75
C ILE A 155 12.07 -3.08 -2.81
N GLY A 156 11.38 -3.88 -2.00
CA GLY A 156 11.99 -4.80 -1.04
C GLY A 156 11.32 -6.18 -1.05
N LYS A 157 12.09 -7.24 -0.75
CA LYS A 157 11.55 -8.59 -0.59
C LYS A 157 10.78 -8.71 0.72
N ASN A 158 9.65 -9.41 0.71
CA ASN A 158 8.80 -9.60 1.89
C ASN A 158 9.33 -10.70 2.83
N VAL A 159 10.56 -10.55 3.31
CA VAL A 159 11.26 -11.54 4.14
C VAL A 159 12.08 -10.85 5.25
N ASN A 160 12.53 -11.63 6.23
CA ASN A 160 13.37 -11.10 7.31
C ASN A 160 14.74 -10.66 6.79
N ASN A 161 15.33 -9.62 7.40
CA ASN A 161 16.70 -9.13 7.14
C ASN A 161 17.00 -8.88 5.65
N THR A 162 16.08 -8.21 4.96
CA THR A 162 16.26 -7.82 3.57
C THR A 162 16.70 -6.36 3.42
N ASN A 163 17.18 -6.00 2.23
CA ASN A 163 17.43 -4.62 1.83
C ASN A 163 16.26 -4.11 0.99
N VAL A 164 16.12 -2.78 0.96
CA VAL A 164 15.20 -2.09 0.06
C VAL A 164 16.02 -1.36 -0.98
N ASP A 165 15.74 -1.64 -2.25
CA ASP A 165 16.42 -0.98 -3.36
C ASP A 165 15.77 0.38 -3.60
N ASN A 166 16.58 1.44 -3.67
CA ASN A 166 16.16 2.77 -4.13
C ASN A 166 16.51 2.90 -5.62
N LEU A 167 15.50 3.07 -6.45
CA LEU A 167 15.60 2.99 -7.91
C LEU A 167 15.05 4.24 -8.58
N THR A 168 15.57 4.54 -9.77
CA THR A 168 14.86 5.42 -10.70
C THR A 168 13.54 4.77 -11.09
N ARG A 169 12.57 5.59 -11.48
CA ARG A 169 11.27 5.12 -11.98
C ARG A 169 11.41 4.04 -13.06
N GLN A 170 12.28 4.26 -14.05
CA GLN A 170 12.49 3.33 -15.16
C GLN A 170 13.14 2.01 -14.70
N ASN A 171 14.08 2.06 -13.76
CA ASN A 171 14.67 0.84 -13.20
C ASN A 171 13.65 0.04 -12.37
N LEU A 172 12.76 0.72 -11.65
CA LEU A 172 11.65 0.07 -10.96
C LEU A 172 10.69 -0.59 -11.97
N GLU A 173 10.28 0.10 -13.04
CA GLU A 173 9.45 -0.47 -14.11
C GLU A 173 10.08 -1.72 -14.73
N ASN A 174 11.38 -1.69 -15.04
CA ASN A 174 12.10 -2.84 -15.59
C ASN A 174 12.10 -4.04 -14.62
N LYS A 175 12.30 -3.77 -13.33
CA LYS A 175 12.27 -4.81 -12.30
C LYS A 175 10.87 -5.38 -12.12
N LEU A 176 9.85 -4.52 -12.04
CA LEU A 176 8.44 -4.93 -11.97
C LEU A 176 8.01 -5.70 -13.21
N LYS A 177 8.46 -5.30 -14.41
CA LYS A 177 8.19 -6.04 -15.65
C LYS A 177 8.66 -7.48 -15.57
N THR A 178 9.86 -7.68 -15.03
CA THR A 178 10.44 -9.01 -14.85
C THR A 178 9.65 -9.80 -13.80
N LEU A 179 9.27 -9.15 -12.69
CA LEU A 179 8.58 -9.79 -11.58
C LEU A 179 7.11 -10.15 -11.86
N TYR A 180 6.39 -9.31 -12.61
CA TYR A 180 5.00 -9.58 -13.01
C TYR A 180 4.88 -10.33 -14.34
N ASN A 181 5.98 -10.50 -15.08
CA ASN A 181 5.98 -11.03 -16.43
C ASN A 181 5.01 -10.27 -17.39
N THR A 182 4.90 -8.96 -17.21
CA THR A 182 4.07 -8.08 -18.05
C THR A 182 4.62 -6.67 -18.04
N THR A 183 4.29 -5.84 -19.02
CA THR A 183 4.71 -4.45 -19.03
C THR A 183 4.04 -3.67 -17.90
N VAL A 184 4.85 -2.94 -17.14
CA VAL A 184 4.38 -2.00 -16.12
C VAL A 184 4.79 -0.60 -16.52
N THR A 185 3.82 0.31 -16.56
CA THR A 185 4.04 1.73 -16.82
C THR A 185 3.54 2.53 -15.63
N LEU A 186 4.47 3.11 -14.88
CA LEU A 186 4.18 3.98 -13.76
C LEU A 186 3.88 5.40 -14.28
N PHE A 187 2.86 6.02 -13.70
CA PHE A 187 2.31 7.36 -14.02
C PHE A 187 2.16 7.69 -15.53
N GLY A 188 1.79 6.69 -16.34
CA GLY A 188 1.47 6.90 -17.76
C GLY A 188 2.64 7.43 -18.60
N SER A 189 3.88 7.23 -18.17
CA SER A 189 5.12 7.76 -18.78
C SER A 189 5.35 9.27 -18.60
N GLY A 190 4.40 10.01 -18.03
CA GLY A 190 4.49 11.46 -17.80
C GLY A 190 5.31 11.83 -16.57
N CYS A 191 5.66 10.83 -15.76
CA CYS A 191 6.53 10.81 -14.60
C CYS A 191 6.46 9.39 -14.01
#